data_AF-A0A2N9N1B7-F1
#
_entry.id   AF-A0A2N9N1B7-F1
#
_cell.length_a   1.000
_cell.length_b   1.000
_cell.length_c   1.000
_cell.angle_alpha   90.00
_cell.angle_beta   90.00
_cell.angle_gamma   90.00
#
_symmetry.space_group_name_H-M   'P 1'
#
loop_
_entity.id
_entity.type
_entity.pdbx_description
1 polymer ?
#
loop_
_entity_poly.entity_id
_entity_poly.type
_entity_poly.pdbx_seq_one_letter_code
_entity_poly.pdbx_strand_id
1 'polypeptide(L)' 'MTDKLASLLQEIRPEFDFTESQDFISDGMLDSLDIVTLVSSLDQAYGISIAGIEIVPENFRNLASIRELLQRHGAQT' A
#
# COMPACT_ATOMS: atom_id res chain seq x y z
N MET A 1 13.94 5.59 10.80
CA MET A 1 13.00 6.53 10.17
C MET A 1 11.88 5.69 9.65
N THR A 2 10.70 5.79 10.26
CA THR A 2 9.54 4.98 9.89
C THR A 2 9.09 5.39 8.49
N ASP A 3 9.02 4.42 7.59
CA ASP A 3 8.63 4.66 6.21
C ASP A 3 7.19 5.20 6.16
N LYS A 4 6.95 6.28 5.42
CA LYS A 4 5.60 6.90 5.33
C LYS A 4 4.53 5.88 4.94
N LEU A 5 4.88 4.93 4.06
CA LEU A 5 3.99 3.86 3.64
C LEU A 5 3.60 2.93 4.79
N ALA A 6 4.56 2.53 5.63
CA ALA A 6 4.29 1.66 6.77
C ALA A 6 3.36 2.34 7.78
N SER A 7 3.55 3.64 8.03
CA SER A 7 2.64 4.41 8.87
C SER A 7 1.21 4.45 8.29
N LEU A 8 1.08 4.63 6.98
CA LEU A 8 -0.22 4.65 6.30
C LEU A 8 -0.95 3.30 6.42
N LEU A 9 -0.22 2.20 6.24
CA LEU A 9 -0.75 0.85 6.42
C LEU A 9 -1.18 0.60 7.87
N GLN A 10 -0.39 1.07 8.84
CA GLN A 10 -0.73 0.99 10.26
C GLN A 10 -1.98 1.83 10.61
N GLU A 11 -2.24 2.94 9.92
CA GLU A 11 -3.47 3.72 10.13
C GLU A 11 -4.72 2.99 9.63
N ILE A 12 -4.61 2.25 8.52
CA ILE A 12 -5.72 1.48 7.95
C ILE A 12 -5.97 0.22 8.78
N ARG A 13 -4.90 -0.52 9.11
CA ARG A 13 -4.94 -1.77 9.88
C ARG A 13 -3.90 -1.76 10.99
N PRO A 14 -4.19 -1.10 12.12
CA PRO A 14 -3.26 -1.04 13.24
C PRO A 14 -3.05 -2.39 13.94
N GLU A 15 -3.93 -3.35 13.67
CA GLU A 15 -3.88 -4.72 14.22
C GLU A 15 -2.80 -5.61 13.60
N PHE A 16 -2.21 -5.19 12.48
CA PHE A 16 -1.24 -5.97 11.71
C PHE A 16 0.13 -5.30 11.64
N ASP A 17 1.20 -6.11 11.55
CA ASP A 17 2.56 -5.64 11.32
C ASP A 17 3.00 -5.91 9.87
N PHE A 18 2.95 -4.86 9.05
CA PHE A 18 3.29 -4.93 7.63
C PHE A 18 4.80 -4.97 7.35
N THR A 19 5.64 -4.81 8.36
CA THR A 19 7.09 -4.80 8.19
C THR A 19 7.68 -6.21 8.17
N GLU A 20 6.99 -7.18 8.77
CA GLU A 20 7.42 -8.58 8.83
C GLU A 20 6.80 -9.46 7.73
N SER A 21 5.63 -9.08 7.19
CA SER A 21 4.99 -9.86 6.11
C SER A 21 5.54 -9.53 4.72
N GLN A 22 5.65 -10.55 3.88
CA GLN A 22 6.07 -10.46 2.47
C GLN A 22 4.90 -10.57 1.49
N ASP A 23 3.71 -10.95 1.97
CA ASP A 23 2.52 -11.11 1.15
C ASP A 23 1.24 -10.86 1.96
N PHE A 24 0.85 -9.59 2.06
CA PHE A 24 -0.29 -9.11 2.86
C PHE A 24 -1.63 -9.73 2.45
N ILE A 25 -1.75 -10.09 1.18
CA ILE A 25 -2.96 -10.69 0.62
C ILE A 25 -3.03 -12.16 1.05
N SER A 26 -1.92 -12.89 0.89
CA SER A 26 -1.86 -14.32 1.25
C SER A 26 -1.93 -14.54 2.76
N ASP A 27 -1.36 -13.63 3.56
CA ASP A 27 -1.50 -13.61 5.03
C ASP A 27 -2.90 -13.19 5.49
N GLY A 28 -3.77 -12.70 4.59
CA GLY A 28 -5.12 -12.22 4.93
C GLY A 28 -5.11 -10.91 5.73
N MET A 29 -4.05 -10.12 5.60
CA MET A 29 -3.90 -8.81 6.26
C MET A 29 -4.60 -7.70 5.48
N LEU A 30 -4.68 -7.82 4.15
CA LEU A 30 -5.38 -6.90 3.26
C LEU A 30 -6.40 -7.64 2.40
N ASP A 31 -7.64 -7.19 2.45
CA ASP A 31 -8.69 -7.58 1.53
C ASP A 31 -8.89 -6.54 0.41
N SER A 32 -9.72 -6.86 -0.57
CA SER A 32 -10.02 -5.96 -1.69
C SER A 32 -10.51 -4.56 -1.27
N LEU A 33 -11.24 -4.46 -0.16
CA LEU A 33 -11.71 -3.19 0.40
C LEU A 33 -10.57 -2.38 1.04
N ASP A 34 -9.65 -3.05 1.72
CA ASP A 34 -8.48 -2.40 2.33
C ASP A 34 -7.57 -1.84 1.26
N ILE A 35 -7.38 -2.56 0.15
CA ILE A 35 -6.58 -2.09 -0.99
C ILE A 35 -7.18 -0.80 -1.58
N VAL A 36 -8.50 -0.74 -1.77
CA VAL A 36 -9.16 0.48 -2.29
C VAL A 36 -8.95 1.66 -1.34
N THR A 37 -9.06 1.42 -0.03
CA THR A 37 -8.81 2.45 1.00
C THR A 37 -7.34 2.91 0.96
N LEU A 38 -6.42 1.96 0.89
CA LEU A 38 -4.99 2.20 0.79
C LEU A 38 -4.65 3.04 -0.45
N VAL A 39 -5.22 2.72 -1.61
CA VAL A 39 -5.04 3.49 -2.85
C VAL A 39 -5.45 4.94 -2.66
N SER A 40 -6.63 5.20 -2.07
CA SER A 40 -7.08 6.56 -1.78
C SER A 40 -6.16 7.28 -0.80
N SER A 41 -5.70 6.61 0.26
CA SER A 41 -4.76 7.20 1.20
C SER A 41 -3.40 7.50 0.56
N LEU A 42 -2.92 6.64 -0.34
CA LEU A 42 -1.66 6.87 -1.09
C LEU A 42 -1.78 8.05 -2.05
N ASP A 43 -2.89 8.14 -2.79
CA ASP A 43 -3.21 9.27 -3.68
C ASP A 43 -3.13 10.60 -2.92
N GLN A 44 -3.77 10.68 -1.75
CA GLN A 44 -3.75 11.88 -0.91
C GLN A 44 -2.40 12.15 -0.25
N ALA A 45 -1.71 11.12 0.24
CA ALA A 45 -0.47 11.27 1.01
C ALA A 45 0.77 11.56 0.14
N TYR A 46 0.78 11.03 -1.08
CA TYR A 46 1.89 11.17 -2.03
C TYR A 46 1.55 12.08 -3.22
N GLY A 47 0.30 12.49 -3.40
CA GLY A 47 -0.12 13.35 -4.50
C GLY A 47 -0.04 12.67 -5.87
N ILE A 48 -0.20 11.34 -5.89
CA ILE A 48 -0.23 10.54 -7.12
C ILE A 48 -1.66 10.19 -7.47
N SER A 49 -1.93 9.70 -8.69
CA SER A 49 -3.22 9.09 -9.03
C SER A 49 -3.03 7.71 -9.62
N ILE A 50 -3.51 6.71 -8.89
CA ILE A 50 -3.46 5.30 -9.27
C ILE A 50 -4.75 4.95 -10.02
N ALA A 51 -4.63 4.38 -11.20
CA ALA A 51 -5.80 3.98 -11.98
C ALA A 51 -6.47 2.75 -11.35
N GLY A 52 -7.81 2.66 -11.43
CA GLY A 52 -8.57 1.52 -10.92
C GLY A 52 -8.12 0.15 -11.47
N ILE A 53 -7.53 0.13 -12.66
CA ILE A 53 -6.98 -1.08 -13.29
C ILE A 53 -5.65 -1.55 -12.69
N GLU A 54 -4.94 -0.67 -11.98
CA GLU A 54 -3.70 -0.98 -11.27
C GLU A 54 -3.96 -1.46 -9.84
N ILE A 55 -5.22 -1.44 -9.40
CA ILE A 55 -5.69 -1.99 -8.12
C ILE A 55 -5.77 -3.51 -8.21
N VAL A 56 -4.61 -4.15 -8.36
CA VAL A 56 -4.44 -5.60 -8.44
C VAL A 56 -3.60 -6.11 -7.28
N PRO A 57 -3.86 -7.32 -6.75
CA PRO A 57 -3.13 -7.87 -5.60
C PRO A 57 -1.60 -7.83 -5.78
N GLU A 58 -1.10 -8.02 -7.00
CA GLU A 58 0.33 -7.98 -7.32
C GLU A 58 1.01 -6.66 -6.96
N ASN A 59 0.32 -5.52 -7.14
CA ASN A 59 0.85 -4.20 -6.82
C ASN A 59 0.80 -3.88 -5.31
N PHE A 60 0.00 -4.62 -4.53
CA PHE A 60 -0.27 -4.36 -3.11
C PHE A 60 0.14 -5.51 -2.19
N ARG A 61 0.80 -6.54 -2.73
CA ARG A 61 1.19 -7.73 -1.96
C ARG A 61 2.19 -7.43 -0.85
N ASN A 62 3.05 -6.43 -0.99
CA ASN A 62 4.01 -6.06 0.05
C ASN A 62 4.49 -4.61 -0.09
N LEU A 63 5.25 -4.14 0.91
CA LEU A 63 5.85 -2.79 0.90
C LEU A 63 6.67 -2.51 -0.36
N ALA A 64 7.42 -3.50 -0.86
CA ALA A 64 8.26 -3.31 -2.03
C ALA A 64 7.44 -3.06 -3.29
N SER A 65 6.37 -3.84 -3.49
CA SER A 65 5.47 -3.71 -4.65
C SER A 65 4.74 -2.38 -4.64
N ILE A 66 4.27 -1.95 -3.47
CA ILE A 66 3.60 -0.65 -3.31
C ILE A 66 4.60 0.48 -3.57
N ARG A 67 5.84 0.39 -3.06
CA ARG A 67 6.88 1.38 -3.35
C ARG A 67 7.20 1.46 -4.83
N GLU A 68 7.24 0.32 -5.53
CA GLU A 68 7.47 0.30 -6.96
C GLU A 68 6.31 0.99 -7.72
N LEU A 69 5.06 0.74 -7.32
CA LEU A 69 3.89 1.45 -7.82
C LEU A 69 4.04 2.97 -7.59
N LEU A 70 4.35 3.38 -6.36
CA LEU A 70 4.57 4.79 -6.00
C LEU A 70 5.65 5.45 -6.87
N GLN A 71 6.79 4.78 -7.07
CA GLN A 71 7.88 5.29 -7.91
C GLN A 71 7.47 5.41 -9.38
N ARG A 72 6.67 4.48 -9.91
CA ARG A 72 6.13 4.56 -11.27
C ARG A 72 5.23 5.77 -11.49
N HIS A 73 4.53 6.21 -10.44
CA HIS A 73 3.72 7.44 -10.46
C HIS A 73 4.49 8.70 -10.04
N GLY A 74 5.81 8.62 -9.80
CA GLY A 74 6.65 9.77 -9.48
C GLY A 74 6.58 10.23 -8.01
N ALA A 75 6.04 9.41 -7.10
CA ALA A 75 6.10 9.68 -5.68
C ALA A 75 7.55 9.60 -5.17
N GLN A 76 7.99 10.63 -4.43
CA GLN A 76 9.26 10.59 -3.72
C GLN A 76 9.08 9.73 -2.45
N THR A 77 9.62 8.51 -2.50
CA THR A 77 9.64 7.53 -1.40
C THR A 77 10.97 7.54 -0.68
#